data_AF-A0A0C2NKL0-F1
#
_entry.id   AF-A0A0C2NKL0-F1
#
_cell.length_a   1.000
_cell.length_b   1.000
_cell.length_c   1.000
_cell.angle_alpha   90.00
_cell.angle_beta   90.00
_cell.angle_gamma   90.00
#
_symmetry.space_group_name_H-M   'P 1'
#
loop_
_entity.id
_entity.type
_entity.pdbx_description
1 polymer ?
#
loop_
_entity_poly.entity_id
_entity_poly.type
_entity_poly.pdbx_seq_one_letter_code
_entity_poly.pdbx_strand_id
1 'polypeptide(L)'
;MDYKEEEHKNGVTMKSAGISLNYWHKNLKYLINVVDTPGHIDFSFEVSCAVRICDGAVVLIDVVEGVCPQTEVVLRQSWKEGIVPCLAINKIDRLVHELRMTPMEAYIHISNVVDQANALMFNLYQETGQQSSDGCQYDVYFSPVKGNVIFCSGLNGWAFR
;
A
#
# COMPACT_ATOMS: atom_id res chain seq x y z
N MET A 1 8.66 5.67 -11.95
CA MET A 1 8.82 4.60 -12.97
C MET A 1 8.25 5.00 -14.31
N ASP A 2 7.73 6.23 -14.43
CA ASP A 2 7.15 6.79 -15.65
C ASP A 2 8.18 6.87 -16.79
N TYR A 3 7.96 6.07 -17.84
CA TYR A 3 8.87 5.93 -18.98
C TYR A 3 8.50 6.87 -20.13
N LYS A 4 7.23 7.30 -20.20
CA LYS A 4 6.74 8.19 -21.26
C LYS A 4 6.81 9.66 -20.86
N GLU A 5 7.08 10.52 -21.83
CA GLU A 5 7.09 11.98 -21.62
C GLU A 5 5.72 12.53 -21.18
N GLU A 6 4.61 11.93 -21.64
CA GLU A 6 3.27 12.30 -21.18
C GLU A 6 2.99 11.90 -19.73
N GLU A 7 3.55 10.80 -19.24
CA GLU A 7 3.40 10.38 -17.83
C GLU A 7 4.14 11.35 -16.92
N HIS A 8 5.35 11.77 -17.32
CA HIS A 8 6.09 12.81 -16.61
C HIS A 8 5.38 14.17 -16.62
N LYS A 9 4.72 14.54 -17.72
CA LYS A 9 3.99 15.81 -17.82
C LYS A 9 2.73 15.84 -16.97
N ASN A 10 2.01 14.72 -16.90
CA ASN A 10 0.75 14.63 -16.19
C ASN A 10 0.91 14.19 -14.73
N GLY A 11 2.08 13.67 -14.34
CA GLY A 11 2.33 13.14 -13.00
C GLY A 11 1.49 11.90 -12.68
N VAL A 12 1.05 11.17 -13.70
CA VAL A 12 0.19 9.99 -13.58
C VAL A 12 0.77 8.86 -14.43
N THR A 13 0.97 7.71 -13.81
CA THR A 13 1.35 6.47 -14.47
C THR A 13 0.20 5.99 -15.36
N MET A 14 0.45 5.83 -16.66
CA MET A 14 -0.56 5.45 -17.65
C MET A 14 -0.42 3.99 -18.10
N LYS A 15 0.77 3.39 -17.97
CA LYS A 15 1.00 1.99 -18.29
C LYS A 15 1.71 1.26 -17.16
N SER A 16 1.26 0.03 -16.93
CA SER A 16 1.94 -0.86 -16.00
C SER A 16 3.35 -1.22 -16.48
N ALA A 17 4.35 -1.13 -15.59
CA ALA A 17 5.75 -1.43 -15.87
C ALA A 17 6.31 -2.46 -14.89
N GLY A 18 7.13 -3.40 -15.36
CA GLY A 18 7.75 -4.44 -14.54
C GLY A 18 9.24 -4.20 -14.31
N ILE A 19 9.70 -4.23 -13.06
CA ILE A 19 11.12 -4.18 -12.70
C ILE A 19 11.48 -5.40 -11.84
N SER A 20 12.60 -6.05 -12.18
CA SER A 20 13.17 -7.12 -11.35
C SER A 20 14.26 -6.58 -10.44
N LEU A 21 14.08 -6.74 -9.13
CA LEU A 21 15.01 -6.35 -8.08
C LEU A 21 15.69 -7.60 -7.53
N ASN A 22 17.01 -7.67 -7.65
CA ASN A 22 17.82 -8.67 -6.95
C ASN A 22 18.24 -8.09 -5.59
N TYR A 23 17.72 -8.67 -4.51
CA TYR A 23 17.98 -8.23 -3.14
C TYR A 23 18.63 -9.34 -2.32
N TRP A 24 19.66 -9.00 -1.55
CA TRP A 24 20.32 -9.93 -0.65
C TRP A 24 20.00 -9.57 0.79
N HIS A 25 19.44 -10.50 1.54
CA HIS A 25 19.10 -10.30 2.95
C HIS A 25 19.55 -11.51 3.77
N LYS A 26 20.38 -11.29 4.80
CA LYS A 26 20.89 -12.35 5.70
C LYS A 26 21.46 -13.57 4.93
N ASN A 27 22.26 -13.31 3.90
CA ASN A 27 22.87 -14.32 3.00
C ASN A 27 21.89 -15.11 2.13
N LEU A 28 20.60 -14.76 2.13
CA LEU A 28 19.61 -15.29 1.20
C LEU A 28 19.40 -14.31 0.05
N LYS A 29 19.33 -14.84 -1.17
CA LYS A 29 19.04 -14.06 -2.39
C LYS A 29 17.54 -14.08 -2.63
N TYR A 30 16.95 -12.90 -2.73
CA TYR A 30 15.56 -12.66 -3.08
C TYR A 30 15.51 -12.03 -4.47
N LEU A 31 14.63 -12.55 -5.31
CA LEU A 31 14.26 -11.93 -6.58
C LEU A 31 12.85 -11.38 -6.41
N ILE A 32 12.72 -10.06 -6.43
CA ILE A 32 11.44 -9.37 -6.25
C ILE A 32 11.09 -8.74 -7.59
N ASN A 33 9.97 -9.16 -8.18
CA ASN A 33 9.43 -8.52 -9.38
C ASN A 33 8.37 -7.51 -8.94
N VAL A 34 8.64 -6.24 -9.21
CA VAL A 34 7.71 -5.15 -8.92
C VAL A 34 6.93 -4.84 -10.18
N VAL A 35 5.61 -4.92 -10.08
CA VAL A 35 4.69 -4.44 -11.12
C VAL A 35 4.18 -3.09 -10.65
N ASP A 36 4.54 -2.04 -11.37
CA ASP A 36 4.00 -0.71 -11.17
C ASP A 36 2.61 -0.66 -11.82
N THR A 37 1.61 -0.20 -11.06
CA THR A 37 0.22 -0.14 -11.51
C THR A 37 -0.23 1.31 -11.61
N PRO A 38 -1.05 1.67 -12.62
CA PRO A 38 -1.58 3.02 -12.72
C PRO A 38 -2.46 3.38 -11.50
N GLY A 39 -2.27 4.58 -10.96
CA GLY A 39 -2.97 5.05 -9.75
C GLY A 39 -4.33 5.73 -10.00
N HIS A 40 -4.69 5.96 -11.27
CA HIS A 40 -5.94 6.65 -11.62
C HIS A 40 -7.11 5.65 -11.78
N ILE A 41 -8.32 6.06 -11.35
CA ILE A 41 -9.51 5.20 -11.31
C ILE A 41 -9.90 4.65 -12.69
N ASP A 42 -9.61 5.41 -13.75
CA ASP A 42 -9.87 5.05 -15.14
C ASP A 42 -9.09 3.81 -15.60
N PHE A 43 -8.03 3.43 -14.88
CA PHE A 43 -7.20 2.25 -15.17
C PHE A 43 -7.43 1.08 -14.20
N SER A 44 -8.59 1.04 -13.54
CA SER A 44 -8.96 -0.04 -12.61
C SER A 44 -8.88 -1.46 -13.20
N PHE A 45 -9.00 -1.60 -14.53
CA PHE A 45 -8.78 -2.88 -15.22
C PHE A 45 -7.32 -3.33 -15.17
N GLU A 46 -6.36 -2.41 -15.39
CA GLU A 46 -4.93 -2.74 -15.30
C GLU A 46 -4.55 -3.13 -13.87
N VAL A 47 -5.07 -2.41 -12.87
CA VAL A 47 -4.86 -2.75 -11.45
C VAL A 47 -5.35 -4.16 -11.15
N SER A 48 -6.56 -4.51 -11.61
CA SER A 48 -7.13 -5.87 -11.43
C SER A 48 -6.26 -6.95 -12.09
N CYS A 49 -5.78 -6.71 -13.31
CA CYS A 49 -4.86 -7.62 -13.99
C CYS A 49 -3.53 -7.78 -13.26
N ALA A 50 -2.96 -6.68 -12.77
CA ALA A 50 -1.68 -6.69 -12.06
C ALA A 50 -1.78 -7.42 -10.72
N VAL A 51 -2.84 -7.15 -9.95
CA VAL A 51 -3.18 -7.86 -8.71
C VAL A 51 -3.17 -9.37 -8.99
N ARG A 52 -3.92 -9.87 -9.98
CA ARG A 52 -3.96 -11.30 -10.33
C ARG A 52 -2.64 -11.96 -10.71
N ILE A 53 -1.65 -11.18 -11.13
CA ILE A 53 -0.31 -11.68 -11.51
C ILE A 53 0.64 -11.70 -10.31
N CYS A 54 0.38 -10.87 -9.29
CA CYS A 54 1.26 -10.69 -8.15
C CYS A 54 0.88 -11.62 -6.99
N ASP A 55 1.88 -12.10 -6.25
CA ASP A 55 1.65 -12.90 -5.02
C ASP A 55 1.32 -12.02 -3.80
N GLY A 56 1.61 -10.71 -3.89
CA GLY A 56 1.47 -9.75 -2.81
C GLY A 56 1.28 -8.34 -3.36
N ALA A 57 0.70 -7.45 -2.55
CA ALA A 57 0.48 -6.06 -2.92
C ALA A 57 1.04 -5.11 -1.85
N VAL A 58 1.63 -3.99 -2.27
CA VAL A 58 2.01 -2.89 -1.38
C VAL A 58 1.02 -1.76 -1.61
N VAL A 59 0.21 -1.45 -0.60
CA VAL A 59 -0.81 -0.41 -0.66
C VAL A 59 -0.25 0.87 -0.06
N LEU A 60 -0.07 1.88 -0.91
CA LEU A 60 0.45 3.17 -0.53
C LEU A 60 -0.69 4.08 -0.05
N ILE A 61 -0.49 4.71 1.12
CA ILE A 61 -1.41 5.69 1.70
C ILE A 61 -0.63 6.97 1.99
N ASP A 62 -1.15 8.11 1.55
CA ASP A 62 -0.60 9.42 1.94
C ASP A 62 -0.98 9.68 3.39
N VAL A 63 0.02 9.94 4.24
CA VAL A 63 -0.22 10.24 5.65
C VAL A 63 -1.06 11.51 5.85
N VAL A 64 -1.01 12.47 4.93
CA VAL A 64 -1.74 13.75 5.04
C VAL A 64 -3.19 13.60 4.59
N GLU A 65 -3.42 12.90 3.48
CA GLU A 65 -4.76 12.70 2.93
C GLU A 65 -5.52 11.56 3.64
N GLY A 66 -4.78 10.61 4.22
CA GLY A 66 -5.34 9.44 4.87
C GLY A 66 -5.90 8.45 3.85
N VAL A 67 -6.92 7.71 4.28
CA VAL A 67 -7.53 6.66 3.44
C VAL A 67 -8.53 7.28 2.45
N CYS A 68 -8.18 7.26 1.17
CA CYS A 68 -9.04 7.78 0.10
C CYS A 68 -9.97 6.70 -0.48
N PRO A 69 -11.07 7.08 -1.17
CA PRO A 69 -11.94 6.12 -1.86
C PRO A 69 -11.20 5.24 -2.87
N GLN A 70 -10.15 5.76 -3.51
CA GLN A 70 -9.31 4.99 -4.43
C GLN A 70 -8.59 3.85 -3.70
N THR A 71 -8.06 4.10 -2.49
CA THR A 71 -7.41 3.11 -1.65
C THR A 71 -8.38 1.99 -1.27
N GLU A 72 -9.64 2.34 -0.97
CA GLU A 72 -10.68 1.34 -0.69
C GLU A 72 -10.91 0.40 -1.88
N VAL A 73 -10.98 0.93 -3.10
CA VAL A 73 -11.18 0.12 -4.31
C VAL A 73 -10.02 -0.87 -4.50
N VAL A 74 -8.77 -0.42 -4.32
CA VAL A 74 -7.58 -1.28 -4.46
C VAL A 74 -7.52 -2.35 -3.37
N LEU A 75 -7.81 -2.00 -2.12
CA LEU A 75 -7.88 -2.96 -1.01
C LEU A 75 -8.97 -4.00 -1.23
N ARG A 76 -10.14 -3.56 -1.68
CA ARG A 76 -11.27 -4.44 -2.01
C ARG A 76 -10.95 -5.38 -3.16
N GLN A 77 -10.24 -4.93 -4.18
CA GLN A 77 -9.75 -5.78 -5.28
C GLN A 77 -8.73 -6.80 -4.78
N SER A 78 -7.74 -6.36 -3.99
CA SER A 78 -6.71 -7.23 -3.42
C SER A 78 -7.34 -8.34 -2.56
N TRP A 79 -8.34 -7.98 -1.75
CA TRP A 79 -9.09 -8.93 -0.92
C TRP A 79 -9.86 -9.97 -1.76
N LYS A 80 -10.56 -9.54 -2.81
CA LYS A 80 -11.31 -10.43 -3.70
C LYS A 80 -10.43 -11.45 -4.42
N GLU A 81 -9.21 -11.06 -4.76
CA GLU A 81 -8.23 -11.93 -5.44
C GLU A 81 -7.39 -12.73 -4.44
N GLY A 82 -7.62 -12.60 -3.12
CA GLY A 82 -6.95 -13.38 -2.08
C GLY A 82 -5.48 -13.00 -1.83
N ILE A 83 -5.09 -11.79 -2.21
CA ILE A 83 -3.71 -11.30 -2.09
C ILE A 83 -3.50 -10.70 -0.71
N VAL A 84 -2.32 -10.93 -0.12
CA VAL A 84 -1.95 -10.33 1.16
C VAL A 84 -1.43 -8.91 0.93
N PRO A 85 -2.14 -7.85 1.38
CA PRO A 85 -1.66 -6.48 1.27
C PRO A 85 -0.68 -6.15 2.40
N CYS A 86 0.36 -5.38 2.08
CA CYS A 86 1.22 -4.68 3.04
C CYS A 86 0.94 -3.19 2.96
N LEU A 87 0.79 -2.52 4.10
CA LEU A 87 0.49 -1.09 4.16
C LEU A 87 1.79 -0.28 4.13
N ALA A 88 1.86 0.72 3.27
CA ALA A 88 2.98 1.67 3.22
C ALA A 88 2.44 3.10 3.38
N ILE A 89 2.73 3.71 4.53
CA ILE A 89 2.36 5.09 4.85
C ILE A 89 3.46 6.01 4.33
N ASN A 90 3.13 6.78 3.31
CA ASN A 90 4.05 7.64 2.57
C ASN A 90 3.88 9.12 2.96
N LYS A 91 4.87 9.94 2.57
CA LYS A 91 4.93 11.40 2.78
C LYS A 91 4.97 11.83 4.25
N ILE A 92 5.57 11.01 5.12
CA ILE A 92 5.74 11.29 6.56
C ILE A 92 6.51 12.59 6.81
N ASP A 93 7.41 12.96 5.91
CA ASP A 93 8.13 14.22 5.92
C ASP A 93 7.21 15.45 5.92
N ARG A 94 6.02 15.37 5.31
CA ARG A 94 5.04 16.46 5.29
C ARG A 94 4.45 16.76 6.66
N LEU A 95 4.33 15.76 7.54
CA LEU A 95 3.88 15.97 8.93
C LEU A 95 4.82 16.93 9.68
N VAL A 96 6.13 16.83 9.39
CA VAL A 96 7.16 17.62 10.05
C VAL A 96 7.39 18.95 9.34
N HIS A 97 7.54 18.94 8.01
CA HIS A 97 7.91 20.14 7.27
C HIS A 97 6.73 21.06 6.96
N GLU A 98 5.59 20.52 6.58
CA GLU A 98 4.41 21.30 6.18
C GLU A 98 3.49 21.56 7.38
N LEU A 99 3.08 20.49 8.07
CA LEU A 99 2.13 20.57 9.17
C LEU A 99 2.78 20.95 10.50
N ARG A 100 4.12 20.85 10.60
CA ARG A 100 4.92 21.20 11.79
C ARG A 100 4.39 20.58 13.08
N MET A 101 3.89 19.35 12.99
CA MET A 101 3.37 18.61 14.12
C MET A 101 4.50 18.23 15.09
N THR A 102 4.18 18.18 16.38
CA THR A 102 5.05 17.57 17.36
C THR A 102 5.13 16.05 17.15
N PRO A 103 6.20 15.37 17.62
CA PRO A 103 6.31 13.91 17.47
C PRO A 103 5.12 13.14 18.05
N MET A 104 4.52 13.66 19.12
CA MET A 104 3.35 13.05 19.75
C MET A 104 2.09 13.19 18.88
N GLU A 105 1.85 14.38 18.32
CA GLU A 105 0.73 14.61 17.40
C GLU A 105 0.88 13.77 16.12
N ALA A 106 2.10 13.70 15.57
CA ALA A 106 2.41 12.88 14.41
C ALA A 106 2.14 11.39 14.69
N TYR A 107 2.51 10.89 15.87
CA TYR A 107 2.22 9.51 16.28
C TYR A 107 0.71 9.23 16.33
N ILE A 108 -0.06 10.10 16.98
CA ILE A 108 -1.52 9.96 17.07
C ILE A 108 -2.14 9.99 15.66
N HIS A 109 -1.69 10.91 14.82
CA HIS A 109 -2.17 11.04 13.44
C HIS A 109 -1.91 9.79 12.61
N ILE A 110 -0.67 9.27 12.66
CA ILE A 110 -0.30 8.02 11.97
C ILE A 110 -1.12 6.83 12.49
N SER A 111 -1.34 6.74 13.82
CA SER A 111 -2.19 5.69 14.41
C SER A 111 -3.61 5.75 13.85
N ASN A 112 -4.19 6.96 13.77
CA ASN A 112 -5.52 7.14 13.21
C ASN A 112 -5.61 6.70 11.73
N VAL A 113 -4.57 6.93 10.93
CA VAL A 113 -4.52 6.47 9.52
C VAL A 113 -4.50 4.94 9.44
N VAL A 114 -3.73 4.27 10.31
CA VAL A 114 -3.73 2.80 10.41
C VAL A 114 -5.10 2.29 10.83
N ASP A 115 -5.74 2.92 11.81
CA ASP A 115 -7.08 2.55 12.28
C ASP A 115 -8.15 2.71 11.21
N GLN A 116 -8.07 3.77 10.39
CA GLN A 116 -8.94 3.95 9.22
C GLN A 116 -8.78 2.80 8.21
N ALA A 117 -7.54 2.40 7.90
CA ALA A 117 -7.29 1.28 6.99
C ALA A 117 -7.83 -0.04 7.56
N ASN A 118 -7.66 -0.26 8.87
CA ASN A 118 -8.20 -1.43 9.57
C ASN A 118 -9.73 -1.44 9.59
N ALA A 119 -10.39 -0.29 9.72
CA ALA A 119 -11.84 -0.18 9.64
C ALA A 119 -12.37 -0.60 8.26
N LEU A 120 -11.67 -0.24 7.17
CA LEU A 120 -12.00 -0.72 5.83
C LEU A 120 -11.85 -2.24 5.72
N MET A 121 -10.73 -2.78 6.18
CA MET A 121 -10.51 -4.24 6.16
C MET A 121 -11.56 -4.99 6.97
N PHE A 122 -11.98 -4.45 8.11
CA PHE A 122 -13.06 -5.01 8.92
C PHE A 122 -14.40 -5.01 8.17
N ASN A 123 -14.74 -3.92 7.47
CA ASN A 123 -15.95 -3.86 6.65
C ASN A 123 -15.93 -4.90 5.53
N LEU A 124 -14.80 -5.02 4.82
CA LEU A 124 -14.61 -6.04 3.77
C LEU A 124 -14.77 -7.46 4.33
N TYR A 125 -14.21 -7.72 5.50
CA TYR A 125 -14.34 -9.02 6.17
C TYR A 125 -15.81 -9.35 6.48
N GLN A 126 -16.58 -8.38 7.01
CA GLN A 126 -18.00 -8.58 7.29
C GLN A 126 -18.83 -8.81 6.03
N GLU A 127 -18.57 -8.07 4.95
CA GLU A 127 -19.28 -8.22 3.68
C GLU A 127 -19.07 -9.59 3.04
N THR A 128 -17.88 -10.17 3.20
CA THR A 128 -17.52 -11.43 2.50
C THR A 128 -18.08 -12.66 3.21
N GLY A 129 -18.59 -12.53 4.44
CA GLY A 129 -19.27 -13.61 5.17
C GLY A 129 -18.43 -14.87 5.40
N GLN A 130 -17.12 -14.82 5.17
CA GLN A 130 -16.22 -15.96 5.35
C GLN A 130 -16.01 -16.19 6.84
N GLN A 131 -16.87 -17.05 7.42
CA GLN A 131 -16.43 -17.96 8.47
C GLN A 131 -15.39 -18.89 7.83
N SER A 132 -14.12 -18.51 7.84
CA SER A 132 -13.05 -19.41 7.44
C SER A 132 -13.06 -20.60 8.41
N SER A 133 -13.59 -21.72 7.96
CA SER A 133 -13.55 -23.02 8.61
C SER A 133 -12.15 -23.66 8.56
N ASP A 134 -11.21 -23.03 7.86
CA ASP A 134 -9.79 -23.36 7.90
C ASP A 134 -9.09 -22.40 8.86
N GLY A 135 -8.45 -22.94 9.91
CA GLY A 135 -7.77 -22.21 10.99
C GLY A 135 -6.57 -21.34 10.57
N CYS A 136 -6.46 -20.96 9.31
CA CYS A 136 -5.56 -19.96 8.79
C CYS A 136 -6.26 -18.60 8.83
N GLN A 137 -6.36 -18.02 10.02
CA GLN A 137 -6.71 -16.63 10.20
C GLN A 137 -5.60 -15.80 9.53
N TYR A 138 -5.77 -15.46 8.25
CA TYR A 138 -4.94 -14.43 7.64
C TYR A 138 -5.04 -13.22 8.56
N ASP A 139 -3.90 -12.67 8.98
CA ASP A 139 -3.85 -11.51 9.83
C ASP A 139 -4.36 -10.29 9.03
N VAL A 140 -5.68 -10.15 8.95
CA VAL A 140 -6.42 -9.18 8.12
C VAL A 140 -6.09 -7.74 8.52
N TYR A 141 -5.52 -7.54 9.71
CA TYR A 141 -5.29 -6.22 10.31
C TYR A 141 -3.85 -5.75 10.13
N PHE A 142 -3.71 -4.48 9.80
CA PHE A 142 -2.46 -3.75 9.77
C PHE A 142 -2.01 -3.37 11.19
N SER A 143 -0.80 -3.77 11.54
CA SER A 143 -0.16 -3.45 12.81
C SER A 143 1.35 -3.28 12.63
N PRO A 144 1.94 -2.14 13.01
CA PRO A 144 3.40 -1.94 12.92
C PRO A 144 4.21 -3.03 13.62
N VAL A 145 3.71 -3.56 14.74
CA VAL A 145 4.38 -4.62 15.53
C VAL A 145 4.49 -5.93 14.75
N LYS A 146 3.52 -6.23 13.86
CA LYS A 146 3.56 -7.40 12.98
C LYS A 146 4.54 -7.22 11.81
N GLY A 147 4.94 -5.97 11.53
CA GLY A 147 5.81 -5.63 10.41
C GLY A 147 5.11 -5.60 9.06
N ASN A 148 3.77 -5.54 9.02
CA ASN A 148 2.98 -5.37 7.80
C ASN A 148 2.65 -3.89 7.50
N VAL A 149 3.19 -2.95 8.29
CA VAL A 149 3.12 -1.51 8.06
C VAL A 149 4.54 -0.99 7.85
N ILE A 150 4.73 -0.21 6.79
CA ILE A 150 5.99 0.45 6.43
C ILE A 150 5.74 1.96 6.46
N PHE A 151 6.70 2.69 7.00
CA PHE A 151 6.71 4.14 7.09
C PHE A 151 7.75 4.68 6.11
N CYS A 152 7.34 5.53 5.17
CA CYS A 152 8.25 6.01 4.14
C CYS A 152 8.08 7.48 3.77
N SER A 153 9.14 8.02 3.20
CA SER A 153 9.16 9.29 2.48
C SER A 153 9.75 9.03 1.11
N GLY A 154 8.88 8.89 0.11
CA GLY A 154 9.29 8.69 -1.27
C GLY A 154 10.13 9.85 -1.82
N LEU A 155 9.88 11.09 -1.36
CA LEU A 155 10.62 12.28 -1.77
C LEU A 155 12.08 12.26 -1.27
N ASN A 156 12.27 11.88 -0.01
CA ASN A 156 13.58 11.86 0.63
C ASN A 156 14.31 10.51 0.49
N GLY A 157 13.68 9.51 -0.10
CA GLY A 157 14.29 8.22 -0.40
C GLY A 157 14.55 7.33 0.80
N TRP A 158 13.77 7.45 1.88
CA TRP A 158 13.91 6.60 3.07
C TRP A 158 12.60 5.89 3.43
N ALA A 159 12.74 4.70 4.03
CA ALA A 159 11.66 3.92 4.58
C ALA A 159 12.14 3.09 5.78
N PHE A 160 11.26 2.86 6.76
CA PHE A 160 11.51 1.99 7.90
C PHE A 160 10.24 1.22 8.28
N ARG A 161 10.42 0.18 9.10
CA ARG A 161 9.32 -0.59 9.71
C ARG A 161 9.45 -0.50 11.23
#